data_AF-A0A962QQ65-F1
#
_entry.id   AF-A0A962QQ65-F1
#
_cell.length_a   1.000
_cell.length_b   1.000
_cell.length_c   1.000
_cell.angle_alpha   90.00
_cell.angle_beta   90.00
_cell.angle_gamma   90.00
#
_symmetry.space_group_name_H-M   'P 1'
#
loop_
_entity.id
_entity.type
_entity.pdbx_description
1 polymer ?
#
loop_
_entity_poly.entity_id
_entity_poly.type
_entity_poly.pdbx_seq_one_letter_code
_entity_poly.pdbx_strand_id
1 'polypeptide(L)'
;VERGHGPAFWITSLIAQFVLGILASMIVMWFSRWREYRADAGSANLAGRDKMISALRRLQQAKDPQPLPDEMAAFGITGAGLKELFASHPPLEQRIAALQRNH
;
A
#
# COMPACT_ATOMS: atom_id res chain seq x y z
N VAL A 1 47.52 2.41 5.73
CA VAL A 1 47.14 2.29 4.30
C VAL A 1 45.63 2.21 4.25
N GLU A 2 44.96 3.34 4.06
CA GLU A 2 43.56 3.33 3.65
C GLU A 2 43.52 2.59 2.32
N ARG A 3 43.00 1.37 2.33
CA ARG A 3 42.67 0.66 1.10
C ARG A 3 41.47 1.40 0.52
N GLY A 4 41.75 2.44 -0.27
CA GLY A 4 40.74 3.14 -1.04
C GLY A 4 39.88 2.10 -1.75
N HIS A 5 38.62 2.06 -1.37
CA HIS A 5 37.67 1.14 -1.96
C HIS A 5 37.64 1.41 -3.47
N GLY A 6 38.14 0.45 -4.25
CA GLY A 6 38.15 0.56 -5.70
C GLY A 6 36.73 0.69 -6.25
N PRO A 7 36.56 1.13 -7.52
CA PRO A 7 35.23 1.32 -8.13
C PRO A 7 34.34 0.08 -8.02
N ALA A 8 34.92 -1.13 -8.03
CA ALA A 8 34.21 -2.38 -7.81
C ALA A 8 33.50 -2.47 -6.44
N PHE A 9 34.10 -1.96 -5.37
CA PHE A 9 33.47 -1.92 -4.05
C PHE A 9 32.27 -0.96 -4.04
N TRP A 10 32.42 0.21 -4.66
CA TRP A 10 31.33 1.19 -4.74
C TRP A 10 30.16 0.67 -5.57
N ILE A 11 30.45 0.04 -6.71
CA ILE A 11 29.42 -0.57 -7.58
C ILE A 11 28.69 -1.69 -6.84
N THR A 12 29.42 -2.61 -6.20
CA THR A 12 28.81 -3.73 -5.45
C THR A 12 28.00 -3.24 -4.25
N SER A 13 28.51 -2.26 -3.51
CA SER A 13 27.79 -1.62 -2.40
C SER A 13 26.51 -0.93 -2.88
N LEU A 14 26.55 -0.20 -3.99
CA LEU A 14 25.38 0.46 -4.57
C LEU A 14 24.29 -0.55 -4.95
N ILE A 15 24.66 -1.62 -5.65
CA ILE A 15 23.72 -2.70 -6.02
C ILE A 15 23.13 -3.35 -4.77
N ALA A 16 23.97 -3.67 -3.77
CA ALA A 16 23.51 -4.25 -2.51
C ALA A 16 22.51 -3.33 -1.79
N GLN A 17 22.78 -2.03 -1.73
CA GLN A 17 21.86 -1.05 -1.14
C GLN A 17 20.52 -0.98 -1.87
N PHE A 18 20.52 -0.98 -3.21
CA PHE A 18 19.28 -1.01 -3.99
C PHE A 18 18.46 -2.28 -3.73
N VAL A 19 19.09 -3.44 -3.78
CA VAL A 19 18.42 -4.72 -3.55
C VAL A 19 17.86 -4.80 -2.14
N LEU A 20 18.68 -4.48 -1.13
CA LEU A 20 18.24 -4.47 0.27
C LEU A 20 17.14 -3.43 0.52
N GLY A 21 17.20 -2.27 -0.14
CA GLY A 21 16.17 -1.23 -0.08
C GLY A 21 14.83 -1.70 -0.64
N ILE A 22 14.83 -2.41 -1.78
CA ILE A 22 13.62 -3.01 -2.35
C ILE A 22 13.05 -4.09 -1.42
N LEU A 23 13.90 -4.97 -0.88
CA LEU A 23 13.44 -6.01 0.04
C LEU A 23 12.87 -5.41 1.33
N ALA A 24 13.51 -4.39 1.89
CA ALA A 24 13.01 -3.66 3.04
C ALA A 24 11.66 -2.99 2.76
N SER A 25 11.49 -2.36 1.59
CA SER A 25 10.22 -1.72 1.22
C SER A 25 9.10 -2.74 1.04
N MET A 26 9.38 -3.92 0.48
CA MET A 26 8.41 -5.02 0.39
C MET A 26 7.90 -5.44 1.77
N ILE A 27 8.79 -5.58 2.76
CA ILE A 27 8.41 -5.94 4.13
C ILE A 27 7.55 -4.84 4.75
N VAL A 28 7.93 -3.57 4.61
CA VAL A 28 7.16 -2.43 5.14
C VAL A 28 5.76 -2.37 4.51
N MET A 29 5.65 -2.54 3.20
CA MET A 29 4.37 -2.56 2.49
C MET A 29 3.49 -3.73 2.95
N TRP A 30 4.08 -4.92 3.18
CA TRP A 30 3.36 -6.06 3.72
C TRP A 30 2.86 -5.81 5.14
N PHE A 31 3.70 -5.26 6.02
CA PHE A 31 3.32 -4.93 7.39
C PHE A 31 2.23 -3.85 7.45
N SER A 32 2.28 -2.85 6.55
CA SER A 32 1.23 -1.83 6.43
C SER A 32 -0.14 -2.47 6.16
N ARG A 33 -0.19 -3.40 5.20
CA ARG A 33 -1.41 -4.16 4.88
C ARG A 33 -1.90 -4.99 6.06
N TRP A 34 -0.99 -5.70 6.74
CA TRP A 34 -1.34 -6.54 7.91
C TRP A 34 -1.95 -5.71 9.06
N ARG A 35 -1.37 -4.54 9.35
CA ARG A 35 -1.88 -3.64 10.39
C ARG A 35 -3.28 -3.14 10.06
N GLU A 36 -3.56 -2.82 8.80
CA GLU A 36 -4.89 -2.35 8.36
C GLU A 36 -5.96 -3.42 8.58
N TYR A 37 -5.69 -4.67 8.15
CA TYR A 37 -6.63 -5.78 8.37
C TYR A 37 -6.86 -6.06 9.86
N ARG A 38 -5.81 -5.93 10.68
CA ARG A 38 -5.93 -6.09 12.13
C ARG A 38 -6.75 -4.96 12.76
N ALA A 39 -6.62 -3.73 12.26
CA ALA A 39 -7.45 -2.61 12.69
C ALA A 39 -8.93 -2.86 12.33
N ASP A 40 -9.22 -3.30 11.11
CA ASP A 40 -10.59 -3.64 10.68
C ASP A 40 -11.22 -4.74 11.54
N ALA A 41 -10.46 -5.80 11.82
CA ALA A 41 -10.90 -6.88 12.70
C ALA A 41 -11.15 -6.37 14.13
N GLY A 42 -10.25 -5.53 14.67
CA GLY A 42 -10.42 -4.92 15.98
C GLY A 42 -11.68 -4.05 16.05
N SER A 43 -11.92 -3.19 15.06
CA SER A 43 -13.12 -2.36 14.96
C SER A 43 -14.38 -3.20 14.80
N ALA A 44 -14.35 -4.26 14.00
CA ALA A 44 -15.46 -5.20 13.84
C ALA A 44 -15.80 -5.91 15.15
N ASN A 45 -14.80 -6.29 15.94
CA ASN A 45 -15.00 -6.91 17.26
C ASN A 45 -15.59 -5.94 18.29
N LEU A 46 -15.23 -4.66 18.23
CA LEU A 46 -15.70 -3.65 19.18
C LEU A 46 -17.07 -3.05 18.82
N ALA A 47 -17.29 -2.71 17.55
CA ALA A 47 -18.48 -1.99 17.08
C ALA A 47 -19.51 -2.88 16.38
N GLY A 48 -19.10 -4.06 15.94
CA GLY A 48 -19.89 -5.00 15.14
C GLY A 48 -19.43 -5.06 13.68
N ARG A 49 -19.28 -6.29 13.18
CA ARG A 49 -18.82 -6.61 11.81
C ARG A 49 -19.63 -5.91 10.72
N ASP A 50 -20.96 -5.97 10.80
CA ASP A 50 -21.83 -5.38 9.78
C ASP A 50 -21.76 -3.85 9.74
N LYS A 51 -21.54 -3.20 10.90
CA LYS A 51 -21.31 -1.75 10.99
C LYS A 51 -19.97 -1.35 10.37
N MET A 52 -18.94 -2.17 10.53
CA MET A 52 -17.65 -1.92 9.90
C MET A 52 -17.75 -2.07 8.37
N ILE A 53 -18.42 -3.11 7.89
CA ILE A 53 -18.67 -3.32 6.45
C ILE A 53 -19.47 -2.14 5.86
N SER A 54 -20.53 -1.68 6.54
CA SER A 54 -21.32 -0.54 6.05
C SER A 54 -20.51 0.76 6.03
N ALA A 55 -19.64 0.99 7.02
CA ALA A 55 -18.73 2.12 7.04
C ALA A 55 -17.73 2.10 5.87
N LEU A 56 -17.12 0.94 5.57
CA LEU A 56 -16.21 0.81 4.43
C LEU A 56 -16.92 1.03 3.09
N ARG A 57 -18.16 0.53 2.93
CA ARG A 57 -18.99 0.80 1.75
C ARG A 57 -19.32 2.29 1.59
N ARG A 58 -19.58 2.98 2.71
CA ARG A 58 -19.84 4.43 2.68
C ARG A 58 -18.59 5.21 2.26
N LEU A 59 -17.41 4.80 2.74
CA LEU A 59 -16.12 5.38 2.33
C LEU A 59 -15.83 5.17 0.84
N GLN A 60 -16.19 4.00 0.29
CA GLN A 60 -16.04 3.70 -1.13
C GLN A 60 -16.85 4.66 -2.00
N GLN A 61 -18.11 4.93 -1.62
CA GLN A 61 -18.97 5.89 -2.31
C GLN A 61 -18.46 7.34 -2.21
N ALA A 62 -17.82 7.70 -1.10
CA ALA A 62 -17.24 9.03 -0.92
C ALA A 62 -15.95 9.25 -1.74
N LYS A 63 -15.37 8.17 -2.31
CA LYS A 63 -14.12 8.20 -3.05
C LYS A 63 -14.29 8.39 -4.56
N ASP A 64 -15.51 8.58 -5.05
CA ASP A 64 -15.76 8.85 -6.46
C ASP A 64 -15.01 10.15 -6.85
N PRO A 65 -13.94 10.06 -7.66
CA PRO A 65 -13.10 11.20 -7.93
C PRO A 65 -13.89 12.18 -8.79
N GLN A 66 -13.91 13.46 -8.41
CA GLN A 66 -14.10 14.48 -9.44
C GLN A 66 -13.09 14.20 -10.57
N PRO A 67 -13.51 14.30 -11.85
CA PRO A 67 -12.60 14.10 -12.95
C PRO A 67 -11.38 15.01 -12.76
N LEU A 68 -10.20 14.40 -12.77
CA LEU A 68 -8.93 15.13 -12.70
C LEU A 68 -8.91 16.16 -13.84
N PRO A 69 -8.42 17.39 -13.61
CA PRO A 69 -8.20 18.34 -14.70
C PRO A 69 -7.36 17.69 -15.80
N ASP A 70 -7.70 17.94 -17.07
CA ASP A 70 -7.06 17.29 -18.23
C ASP A 70 -5.52 17.44 -18.24
N GLU A 71 -5.00 18.51 -17.64
CA GLU A 71 -3.57 18.77 -17.48
C GLU A 71 -2.86 17.73 -16.59
N MET A 72 -3.56 17.14 -15.61
CA MET A 72 -3.04 16.11 -14.71
C MET A 72 -3.15 14.70 -15.31
N ALA A 73 -4.08 14.48 -16.24
CA ALA A 73 -4.22 13.22 -16.97
C ALA A 73 -3.02 12.99 -17.93
N ALA A 74 -2.46 14.06 -18.49
CA ALA A 74 -1.30 14.03 -19.37
C ALA A 74 -0.01 13.49 -18.72
N PHE A 75 0.10 13.55 -17.39
CA PHE A 75 1.22 12.98 -16.62
C PHE A 75 1.15 11.45 -16.45
N GLY A 76 0.17 10.76 -17.05
CA GLY A 76 0.04 9.31 -16.94
C GLY A 76 -0.44 8.84 -15.57
N ILE A 77 -0.99 9.74 -14.74
CA ILE A 77 -1.59 9.45 -13.42
C ILE A 77 -2.99 8.81 -13.59
N THR A 78 -3.19 8.03 -14.65
CA THR A 78 -4.42 7.28 -14.96
C THR A 78 -4.23 5.77 -14.72
N GLY A 79 -3.01 5.33 -14.38
CA GLY A 79 -2.68 3.91 -14.23
C GLY A 79 -3.19 3.30 -12.93
N ALA A 80 -4.37 2.66 -12.99
CA ALA A 80 -4.94 1.85 -11.92
C ALA A 80 -3.92 0.85 -11.30
N GLY A 81 -2.99 0.31 -12.11
CA GLY A 81 -1.98 -0.66 -11.66
C GLY A 81 -0.78 -0.09 -10.88
N LEU A 82 -0.28 1.11 -11.21
CA LEU A 82 0.79 1.75 -10.43
C LEU A 82 0.24 2.34 -9.12
N LYS A 83 -0.99 2.86 -9.16
CA LYS A 83 -1.65 3.42 -7.97
C LYS A 83 -1.85 2.36 -6.89
N GLU A 84 -2.06 1.10 -7.26
CA GLU A 84 -2.17 -0.03 -6.34
C GLU A 84 -0.82 -0.41 -5.70
N LEU A 85 0.29 -0.31 -6.46
CA LEU A 85 1.64 -0.54 -5.94
C LEU A 85 2.11 0.58 -4.99
N PHE A 86 1.63 1.81 -5.19
CA PHE A 86 1.90 2.96 -4.30
C PHE A 86 0.80 3.20 -3.25
N ALA A 87 -0.25 2.37 -3.21
CA ALA A 87 -1.30 2.51 -2.22
C ALA A 87 -0.78 2.05 -0.85
N SER A 88 -0.68 2.98 0.10
CA SER A 88 -0.26 2.68 1.48
C SER A 88 -1.19 1.71 2.21
N HIS A 89 -2.42 1.53 1.73
CA HIS A 89 -3.46 0.68 2.31
C HIS A 89 -4.09 -0.25 1.25
N PRO A 90 -4.52 -1.46 1.63
CA PRO A 90 -5.24 -2.35 0.73
C PRO A 90 -6.55 -1.70 0.24
N PRO A 91 -7.00 -2.00 -0.98
CA PRO A 91 -8.25 -1.46 -1.52
C PRO A 91 -9.44 -1.85 -0.65
N LEU A 92 -10.47 -0.99 -0.63
CA LEU A 92 -11.62 -1.12 0.28
C LEU A 92 -12.38 -2.42 0.05
N GLU A 93 -12.43 -2.88 -1.19
CA GLU A 93 -13.05 -4.12 -1.62
C GLU A 93 -12.38 -5.34 -0.99
N GLN A 94 -11.05 -5.36 -0.92
CA GLN A 94 -10.29 -6.45 -0.27
C GLN A 94 -10.54 -6.45 1.25
N ARG A 95 -10.65 -5.27 1.87
CA ARG A 95 -10.98 -5.12 3.30
C ARG A 95 -12.38 -5.63 3.63
N ILE A 96 -13.38 -5.25 2.84
CA ILE A 96 -14.76 -5.74 2.97
C ILE A 96 -14.80 -7.26 2.80
N ALA A 97 -14.13 -7.79 1.77
CA ALA A 97 -14.07 -9.23 1.52
C ALA A 97 -13.35 -10.01 2.64
N ALA A 98 -12.37 -9.41 3.31
CA ALA A 98 -11.71 -10.01 4.48
C ALA A 98 -12.66 -10.09 5.68
N LEU A 99 -13.41 -9.00 5.95
CA LEU A 99 -14.43 -8.99 7.01
C LEU A 99 -15.60 -9.92 6.73
N GLN A 100 -15.96 -10.16 5.48
CA GLN A 100 -17.03 -11.11 5.12
C GLN A 100 -16.61 -12.57 5.26
N ARG A 101 -15.32 -12.88 5.09
CA ARG A 101 -14.78 -14.25 5.21
C ARG A 101 -14.53 -14.67 6.65
N ASN A 102 -14.24 -13.73 7.54
CA ASN A 102 -14.12 -13.99 8.97
C ASN A 102 -15.53 -14.05 9.57
N HIS A 103 -16.07 -15.28 9.67
CA HIS A 103 -17.33 -15.58 10.35
C HIS A 103 -17.24 -15.29 11.85
#